data_AF-A0A8A1MBY9-F1
#
_entry.id   AF-A0A8A1MBY9-F1
#
_cell.length_a   1.000
_cell.length_b   1.000
_cell.length_c   1.000
_cell.angle_alpha   90.00
_cell.angle_beta   90.00
_cell.angle_gamma   90.00
#
_symmetry.space_group_name_H-M   'P 1'
#
loop_
_entity.id
_entity.type
_entity.pdbx_description
1 polymer ?
#
loop_
_entity_poly.entity_id
_entity_poly.type
_entity_poly.pdbx_seq_one_letter_code
_entity_poly.pdbx_strand_id
1 'polypeptide(L)'
;MARLDRYLDRHCLASIYVLILFFAAFVLSEPVQYCRFGHREDGPSEVDFCMGITMHYNVSSHHHDMYLTMEIPRESALGWTAIGTGSSMKGSLMMIVYGNPSDQHDPIVSIRTVDGHSQPKLVSQDQMGGTDLRVLQASWVQGTRGMTVAKIAVVCLSCEKWPGAPISAQAPSQPWIWAWNDNQDFKVFSYDAHLRMHKHHAKDGGWGVFYVDMARSVSTVESAPSLPPIRTGISRLGTSDSPISAGGLVSSIRENVMQSIHGFVMFIAFFILFPLGTIAMRSGSSNSFKYHWSIQLVAALFAWSGAIIGLLMDHHINTLHQWALLGPLLWQD
;
A
#
# COMPACT_ATOMS: atom_id res chain seq x y z
N MET A 1 38.97 22.02 -32.33
CA MET A 1 37.83 21.09 -32.10
C MET A 1 37.72 20.66 -30.64
N ALA A 2 38.71 20.01 -30.02
CA ALA A 2 38.64 19.47 -28.64
C ALA A 2 38.38 20.46 -27.46
N ARG A 3 38.27 21.77 -27.70
CA ARG A 3 37.95 22.78 -26.67
C ARG A 3 36.49 23.25 -26.74
N LEU A 4 35.85 23.11 -27.91
CA LEU A 4 34.44 23.45 -28.11
C LEU A 4 33.54 22.30 -27.62
N ASP A 5 33.95 21.05 -27.85
CA ASP A 5 33.22 19.85 -27.40
C ASP A 5 33.10 19.78 -25.88
N ARG A 6 34.18 20.09 -25.14
CA ARG A 6 34.17 20.14 -23.66
C ARG A 6 33.33 21.29 -23.10
N TYR A 7 33.13 22.36 -23.86
CA TYR A 7 32.29 23.49 -23.45
C TYR A 7 30.81 23.17 -23.67
N LEU A 8 30.48 22.53 -24.80
CA LEU A 8 29.13 22.05 -25.10
C LEU A 8 28.67 20.94 -24.15
N ASP A 9 29.53 19.98 -23.80
CA ASP A 9 29.21 18.94 -22.81
C ASP A 9 28.89 19.50 -21.42
N ARG A 10 29.66 20.51 -20.98
CA ARG A 10 29.50 21.09 -19.63
C ARG A 10 28.23 21.95 -19.51
N HIS A 11 27.85 22.66 -20.57
CA HIS A 11 26.59 23.41 -20.63
C HIS A 11 25.38 22.49 -20.83
N CYS A 12 25.51 21.41 -21.60
CA CYS A 12 24.45 20.41 -21.76
C CYS A 12 24.18 19.68 -20.43
N LEU A 13 25.23 19.26 -19.71
CA LEU A 13 25.09 18.67 -18.38
C LEU A 13 24.48 19.65 -17.37
N ALA A 14 24.92 20.91 -17.33
CA ALA A 14 24.35 21.92 -16.45
C ALA A 14 22.86 22.20 -16.76
N SER A 15 22.47 22.27 -18.04
CA SER A 15 21.08 22.42 -18.45
C SER A 15 20.24 21.19 -18.09
N ILE A 16 20.79 19.97 -18.18
CA ILE A 16 20.09 18.74 -17.75
C ILE A 16 19.90 18.73 -16.23
N TYR A 17 20.90 19.13 -15.43
CA TYR A 17 20.75 19.25 -13.97
C TYR A 17 19.72 20.32 -13.57
N VAL A 18 19.71 21.46 -14.25
CA VAL A 18 18.69 22.51 -14.04
C VAL A 18 17.31 22.01 -14.43
N LEU A 19 17.17 21.28 -15.54
CA LEU A 19 15.89 20.70 -15.96
C LEU A 19 15.40 19.63 -14.97
N ILE A 20 16.29 18.76 -14.47
CA ILE A 20 15.98 17.74 -13.45
C ILE A 20 15.57 18.41 -12.13
N LEU A 21 16.25 19.48 -11.71
CA LEU A 21 15.86 20.28 -10.54
C LEU A 21 14.54 21.03 -10.76
N PHE A 22 14.24 21.48 -11.98
CA PHE A 22 12.97 22.12 -12.33
C PHE A 22 11.81 21.12 -12.37
N PHE A 23 12.03 19.89 -12.84
CA PHE A 23 11.05 18.80 -12.79
C PHE A 23 10.86 18.23 -11.38
N ALA A 24 11.88 18.30 -10.51
CA ALA A 24 11.77 17.89 -9.10
C ALA A 24 10.95 18.87 -8.23
N ALA A 25 10.62 20.06 -8.72
CA ALA A 25 9.94 21.10 -7.95
C ALA A 25 8.40 21.07 -8.04
N PHE A 26 7.82 20.18 -8.86
CA PHE A 26 6.37 19.95 -8.84
C PHE A 26 6.05 18.77 -7.94
N VAL A 27 6.02 19.00 -6.62
CA VAL A 27 5.30 18.11 -5.72
C VAL A 27 3.83 18.37 -5.95
N LEU A 28 3.24 17.68 -6.93
CA LEU A 28 1.79 17.66 -7.07
C LEU A 28 1.23 17.03 -5.79
N SER A 29 0.30 17.73 -5.14
CA SER A 29 -0.53 17.16 -4.09
C SER A 29 -1.18 15.89 -4.64
N GLU A 30 -0.80 14.73 -4.13
CA GLU A 30 -1.40 13.46 -4.49
C GLU A 30 -2.03 12.83 -3.25
N PRO A 31 -3.27 12.31 -3.36
CA PRO A 31 -3.85 11.56 -2.26
C PRO A 31 -2.94 10.39 -1.93
N VAL A 32 -2.79 10.12 -0.63
CA VAL A 32 -2.07 8.94 -0.16
C VAL A 32 -3.02 7.78 -0.05
N GLN A 33 -2.52 6.56 -0.23
CA GLN A 33 -3.31 5.34 -0.17
C GLN A 33 -2.53 4.22 0.50
N TYR A 34 -3.22 3.44 1.32
CA TYR A 34 -2.73 2.18 1.88
C TYR A 34 -3.81 1.11 1.69
N CYS A 35 -3.43 -0.01 1.09
CA CYS A 35 -4.29 -1.17 0.88
C CYS A 35 -3.60 -2.45 1.35
N ARG A 36 -4.42 -3.33 1.91
CA ARG A 36 -4.11 -4.72 2.23
C ARG A 36 -5.01 -5.59 1.37
N PHE A 37 -4.41 -6.50 0.59
CA PHE A 37 -5.14 -7.43 -0.28
C PHE A 37 -5.14 -8.82 0.36
N GLY A 38 -5.85 -8.94 1.47
CA GLY A 38 -5.88 -10.17 2.28
C GLY A 38 -6.92 -11.20 1.83
N HIS A 39 -7.79 -10.87 0.88
CA HIS A 39 -8.81 -11.81 0.41
C HIS A 39 -8.18 -12.96 -0.40
N ARG A 40 -8.35 -14.20 0.09
CA ARG A 40 -7.88 -15.44 -0.55
C ARG A 40 -9.04 -16.44 -0.60
N GLU A 41 -9.27 -17.02 -1.77
CA GLU A 41 -10.31 -18.06 -1.96
C GLU A 41 -9.96 -19.37 -1.22
N ASP A 42 -8.67 -19.75 -1.18
CA ASP A 42 -8.20 -21.04 -0.62
C ASP A 42 -7.13 -20.88 0.50
N GLY A 43 -7.25 -19.87 1.38
CA GLY A 43 -6.24 -19.62 2.42
C GLY A 43 -6.79 -19.06 3.73
N PRO A 44 -5.95 -18.93 4.77
CA PRO A 44 -6.37 -18.26 6.00
C PRO A 44 -6.76 -16.82 5.67
N SER A 45 -7.93 -16.39 6.15
CA SER A 45 -8.42 -15.04 5.92
C SER A 45 -7.44 -14.03 6.51
N GLU A 46 -7.00 -13.08 5.69
CA GLU A 46 -6.23 -11.90 6.06
C GLU A 46 -7.07 -10.63 5.87
N VAL A 47 -6.67 -9.53 6.52
CA VAL A 47 -7.41 -8.27 6.42
C VAL A 47 -7.40 -7.76 4.98
N ASP A 48 -8.58 -7.42 4.47
CA ASP A 48 -8.75 -6.77 3.18
C ASP A 48 -9.39 -5.38 3.36
N PHE A 49 -8.65 -4.35 3.00
CA PHE A 49 -9.15 -2.98 2.99
C PHE A 49 -8.24 -2.08 2.16
N CYS A 50 -8.81 -0.98 1.70
CA CYS A 50 -8.09 0.18 1.22
C CYS A 50 -8.50 1.42 2.00
N MET A 51 -7.56 2.33 2.21
CA MET A 51 -7.81 3.67 2.70
C MET A 51 -7.09 4.70 1.85
N GLY A 52 -7.69 5.88 1.70
CA GLY A 52 -7.10 7.02 1.03
C GLY A 52 -7.27 8.29 1.84
N ILE A 53 -6.26 9.15 1.88
CA ILE A 53 -6.28 10.41 2.64
C ILE A 53 -5.89 11.59 1.75
N THR A 54 -6.61 12.70 1.93
CA THR A 54 -6.22 14.03 1.47
C THR A 54 -6.36 15.00 2.65
N MET A 55 -5.31 15.79 2.90
CA MET A 55 -5.35 16.90 3.86
C MET A 55 -5.70 18.20 3.13
N HIS A 56 -6.41 19.10 3.78
CA HIS A 56 -6.75 20.40 3.19
C HIS A 56 -6.67 21.49 4.26
N TYR A 57 -5.92 22.56 3.99
CA TYR A 57 -5.84 23.68 4.91
C TYR A 57 -7.11 24.54 4.83
N ASN A 58 -7.89 24.54 5.90
CA ASN A 58 -9.10 25.33 6.00
C ASN A 58 -8.78 26.74 6.52
N VAL A 59 -8.91 27.73 5.65
CA VAL A 59 -8.59 29.13 5.96
C VAL A 59 -9.45 29.70 7.09
N SER A 60 -10.71 29.25 7.22
CA SER A 60 -11.62 29.76 8.25
C SER A 60 -11.25 29.28 9.65
N SER A 61 -10.80 28.02 9.78
CA SER A 61 -10.41 27.45 11.07
C SER A 61 -8.93 27.66 11.39
N HIS A 62 -8.10 27.97 10.38
CA HIS A 62 -6.63 27.97 10.46
C HIS A 62 -6.03 26.60 10.84
N HIS A 63 -6.71 25.52 10.47
CA HIS A 63 -6.28 24.14 10.71
C HIS A 63 -6.53 23.27 9.48
N HIS A 64 -5.91 22.09 9.44
CA HIS A 64 -6.16 21.15 8.37
C HIS A 64 -7.37 20.25 8.63
N ASP A 65 -8.21 20.12 7.62
CA ASP A 65 -9.26 19.12 7.53
C ASP A 65 -8.69 17.86 6.87
N MET A 66 -9.07 16.68 7.35
CA MET A 66 -8.65 15.39 6.80
C MET A 66 -9.85 14.70 6.16
N TYR A 67 -9.75 14.44 4.85
CA TYR A 67 -10.73 13.66 4.10
C TYR A 67 -10.20 12.25 3.96
N LEU A 68 -10.98 11.27 4.43
CA LEU A 68 -10.64 9.85 4.44
C LEU A 68 -11.68 9.08 3.64
N THR A 69 -11.24 8.25 2.70
CA THR A 69 -12.06 7.23 2.05
C THR A 69 -11.58 5.85 2.51
N MET A 70 -12.50 4.93 2.76
CA MET A 70 -12.19 3.52 3.02
C MET A 70 -13.05 2.63 2.12
N GLU A 71 -12.45 1.57 1.61
CA GLU A 71 -13.13 0.50 0.88
C GLU A 71 -12.80 -0.83 1.53
N ILE A 72 -13.81 -1.52 2.05
CA ILE A 72 -13.64 -2.76 2.82
C ILE A 72 -14.48 -3.86 2.18
N PRO A 73 -13.87 -4.77 1.40
CA PRO A 73 -14.55 -5.92 0.83
C PRO A 73 -15.09 -6.83 1.93
N ARG A 74 -16.33 -7.31 1.75
CA ARG A 74 -17.02 -8.24 2.64
C ARG A 74 -17.92 -9.21 1.89
N GLU A 75 -17.93 -10.43 2.39
CA GLU A 75 -18.74 -11.54 1.88
C GLU A 75 -19.80 -12.00 2.87
N SER A 76 -19.65 -11.65 4.15
CA SER A 76 -20.56 -12.05 5.21
C SER A 76 -20.84 -10.91 6.19
N ALA A 77 -21.84 -11.13 7.04
CA ALA A 77 -22.21 -10.28 8.15
C ALA A 77 -21.26 -10.37 9.36
N LEU A 78 -20.31 -11.31 9.33
CA LEU A 78 -19.41 -11.56 10.43
C LEU A 78 -18.25 -10.56 10.44
N GLY A 79 -17.86 -10.19 11.65
CA GLY A 79 -16.61 -9.48 11.87
C GLY A 79 -16.69 -7.97 11.68
N TRP A 80 -15.54 -7.35 11.82
CA TRP A 80 -15.34 -5.91 11.74
C TRP A 80 -13.91 -5.61 11.28
N THR A 81 -13.73 -4.48 10.61
CA THR A 81 -12.42 -3.95 10.22
C THR A 81 -12.27 -2.55 10.77
N ALA A 82 -11.12 -2.24 11.36
CA ALA A 82 -10.83 -0.95 11.95
C ALA A 82 -9.53 -0.35 11.40
N ILE A 83 -9.56 0.95 11.19
CA ILE A 83 -8.39 1.78 10.86
C ILE A 83 -8.38 2.92 11.87
N GLY A 84 -7.21 3.31 12.39
CA GLY A 84 -7.12 4.41 13.32
C GLY A 84 -5.81 5.16 13.26
N THR A 85 -5.82 6.38 13.80
CA THR A 85 -4.64 7.25 13.85
C THR A 85 -3.66 6.86 14.95
N GLY A 86 -2.39 7.23 14.82
CA GLY A 86 -1.37 7.00 15.83
C GLY A 86 -0.71 5.63 15.73
N SER A 87 0.19 5.33 16.67
CA SER A 87 1.00 4.10 16.69
C SER A 87 0.45 2.98 17.58
N SER A 88 -0.66 3.22 18.28
CA SER A 88 -1.27 2.27 19.22
C SER A 88 -2.75 2.60 19.43
N MET A 89 -3.53 1.66 19.98
CA MET A 89 -4.96 1.88 20.26
C MET A 89 -5.22 3.07 21.21
N LYS A 90 -4.37 3.24 22.23
CA LYS A 90 -4.52 4.31 23.22
C LYS A 90 -4.44 5.68 22.53
N GLY A 91 -5.50 6.46 22.69
CA GLY A 91 -5.64 7.80 22.10
C GLY A 91 -5.91 7.78 20.59
N SER A 92 -5.94 6.61 19.95
CA SER A 92 -6.25 6.51 18.53
C SER A 92 -7.67 6.98 18.25
N LEU A 93 -7.84 7.68 17.13
CA LEU A 93 -9.12 7.95 16.53
C LEU A 93 -9.44 6.79 15.58
N MET A 94 -10.29 5.86 16.00
CA MET A 94 -10.54 4.61 15.29
C MET A 94 -11.89 4.64 14.58
N MET A 95 -11.89 4.34 13.28
CA MET A 95 -13.08 4.10 12.48
C MET A 95 -13.24 2.59 12.32
N ILE A 96 -14.32 2.05 12.90
CA ILE A 96 -14.60 0.63 12.96
C ILE A 96 -15.84 0.34 12.13
N VAL A 97 -15.70 -0.51 11.12
CA VAL A 97 -16.72 -0.75 10.11
C VAL A 97 -17.22 -2.19 10.20
N TYR A 98 -18.53 -2.38 10.31
CA TYR A 98 -19.21 -3.69 10.35
C TYR A 98 -20.64 -3.57 9.84
N GLY A 99 -21.30 -4.70 9.58
CA GLY A 99 -22.64 -4.75 9.02
C GLY A 99 -22.81 -5.90 8.05
N ASN A 100 -24.04 -6.14 7.64
CA ASN A 100 -24.39 -7.22 6.73
C ASN A 100 -24.55 -6.69 5.29
N PRO A 101 -23.70 -7.13 4.33
CA PRO A 101 -23.81 -6.70 2.93
C PRO A 101 -25.09 -7.18 2.23
N SER A 102 -25.78 -8.19 2.78
CA SER A 102 -27.04 -8.71 2.24
C SER A 102 -28.28 -8.00 2.77
N ASP A 103 -28.15 -7.17 3.81
CA ASP A 103 -29.28 -6.41 4.35
C ASP A 103 -29.50 -5.11 3.57
N GLN A 104 -30.71 -4.55 3.68
CA GLN A 104 -31.05 -3.25 3.08
C GLN A 104 -30.46 -2.05 3.85
N HIS A 105 -29.76 -2.29 4.95
CA HIS A 105 -29.18 -1.23 5.78
C HIS A 105 -27.72 -0.97 5.41
N ASP A 106 -27.35 0.30 5.44
CA ASP A 106 -25.97 0.74 5.23
C ASP A 106 -25.01 0.18 6.30
N PRO A 107 -23.72 0.03 5.98
CA PRO A 107 -22.72 -0.42 6.95
C PRO A 107 -22.63 0.55 8.13
N ILE A 108 -22.41 0.02 9.32
CA ILE A 108 -22.12 0.81 10.52
C ILE A 108 -20.68 1.31 10.44
N VAL A 109 -20.52 2.61 10.64
CA VAL A 109 -19.22 3.27 10.86
C VAL A 109 -19.20 3.78 12.29
N SER A 110 -18.53 3.04 13.17
CA SER A 110 -18.40 3.38 14.57
C SER A 110 -17.07 4.11 14.82
N ILE A 111 -17.15 5.36 15.29
CA ILE A 111 -15.98 6.17 15.61
C ILE A 111 -15.68 6.04 17.10
N ARG A 112 -14.54 5.46 17.44
CA ARG A 112 -14.17 5.11 18.83
C ARG A 112 -12.78 5.58 19.23
N THR A 113 -12.58 5.69 20.53
CA THR A 113 -11.26 5.88 21.15
C THR A 113 -11.14 5.08 22.45
N VAL A 114 -9.94 5.01 23.02
CA VAL A 114 -9.64 4.33 24.27
C VAL A 114 -8.43 4.95 24.97
N ASP A 115 -8.36 4.87 26.29
CA ASP A 115 -7.27 5.39 27.13
C ASP A 115 -6.21 4.33 27.52
N GLY A 116 -6.40 3.08 27.10
CA GLY A 116 -5.53 1.95 27.41
C GLY A 116 -5.90 0.67 26.65
N HIS A 117 -5.57 -0.49 27.21
CA HIS A 117 -5.85 -1.81 26.62
C HIS A 117 -7.23 -2.31 27.03
N SER A 118 -8.27 -1.53 26.73
CA SER A 118 -9.66 -1.88 26.98
C SER A 118 -10.49 -1.77 25.71
N GLN A 119 -11.76 -2.17 25.76
CA GLN A 119 -12.64 -2.03 24.63
C GLN A 119 -12.81 -0.54 24.28
N PRO A 120 -12.57 -0.13 23.02
CA PRO A 120 -12.84 1.23 22.60
C PRO A 120 -14.32 1.59 22.74
N LYS A 121 -14.57 2.84 23.15
CA LYS A 121 -15.90 3.43 23.32
C LYS A 121 -16.10 4.53 22.28
N LEU A 122 -17.36 4.85 21.99
CA LEU A 122 -17.69 5.97 21.10
C LEU A 122 -16.99 7.25 21.58
N VAL A 123 -16.43 7.99 20.63
CA VAL A 123 -15.83 9.29 20.93
C VAL A 123 -16.94 10.26 21.34
N SER A 124 -16.81 10.88 22.50
CA SER A 124 -17.73 11.92 22.96
C SER A 124 -17.24 13.32 22.57
N GLN A 125 -18.15 14.29 22.54
CA GLN A 125 -17.84 15.68 22.12
C GLN A 125 -16.73 16.32 22.95
N ASP A 126 -16.66 16.03 24.25
CA ASP A 126 -15.64 16.53 25.17
C ASP A 126 -14.24 15.96 24.87
N GLN A 127 -14.15 14.78 24.28
CA GLN A 127 -12.89 14.16 23.88
C GLN A 127 -12.34 14.69 22.55
N MET A 128 -13.17 15.38 21.76
CA MET A 128 -12.78 15.84 20.42
C MET A 128 -11.75 16.98 20.43
N GLY A 129 -11.50 17.67 21.56
CA GLY A 129 -10.46 18.69 21.65
C GLY A 129 -10.61 19.88 20.67
N GLY A 130 -11.77 20.03 20.05
CA GLY A 130 -12.06 21.03 19.00
C GLY A 130 -11.94 20.52 17.56
N THR A 131 -11.68 19.21 17.35
CA THR A 131 -11.95 18.55 16.05
C THR A 131 -13.45 18.25 15.91
N ASP A 132 -13.93 18.04 14.69
CA ASP A 132 -15.29 17.54 14.42
C ASP A 132 -15.23 16.42 13.38
N LEU A 133 -15.99 15.35 13.56
CA LEU A 133 -15.95 14.17 12.69
C LEU A 133 -17.32 13.90 12.10
N ARG A 134 -17.36 13.75 10.77
CA ARG A 134 -18.59 13.50 10.04
C ARG A 134 -18.40 12.35 9.07
N VAL A 135 -19.31 11.38 9.13
CA VAL A 135 -19.44 10.35 8.11
C VAL A 135 -20.19 10.97 6.94
N LEU A 136 -19.50 11.14 5.81
CA LEU A 136 -20.05 11.69 4.58
C LEU A 136 -20.72 10.62 3.72
N GLN A 137 -20.23 9.38 3.82
CA GLN A 137 -20.78 8.23 3.10
C GLN A 137 -20.56 6.98 3.93
N ALA A 138 -21.59 6.13 3.97
CA ALA A 138 -21.49 4.74 4.39
C ALA A 138 -22.49 3.95 3.55
N SER A 139 -22.00 3.14 2.61
CA SER A 139 -22.88 2.42 1.68
C SER A 139 -22.24 1.12 1.22
N TRP A 140 -23.07 0.14 0.89
CA TRP A 140 -22.63 -1.07 0.19
C TRP A 140 -22.61 -0.84 -1.32
N VAL A 141 -21.51 -1.23 -1.96
CA VAL A 141 -21.37 -1.20 -3.42
C VAL A 141 -20.96 -2.58 -3.93
N GLN A 142 -21.40 -2.92 -5.14
CA GLN A 142 -21.01 -4.19 -5.77
C GLN A 142 -19.53 -4.15 -6.14
N GLY A 143 -18.78 -5.13 -5.65
CA GLY A 143 -17.37 -5.33 -5.95
C GLY A 143 -17.14 -6.33 -7.09
N THR A 144 -15.90 -6.75 -7.24
CA THR A 144 -15.52 -7.83 -8.17
C THR A 144 -15.70 -9.20 -7.51
N ARG A 145 -15.89 -10.26 -8.32
CA ARG A 145 -15.95 -11.67 -7.85
C ARG A 145 -17.05 -11.96 -6.82
N GLY A 146 -18.18 -11.25 -6.90
CA GLY A 146 -19.32 -11.48 -6.01
C GLY A 146 -19.16 -10.90 -4.60
N MET A 147 -18.03 -10.23 -4.31
CA MET A 147 -17.85 -9.49 -3.07
C MET A 147 -18.65 -8.20 -3.07
N THR A 148 -19.17 -7.81 -1.91
CA THR A 148 -19.73 -6.47 -1.68
C THR A 148 -18.67 -5.63 -0.97
N VAL A 149 -18.55 -4.35 -1.30
CA VAL A 149 -17.57 -3.45 -0.70
C VAL A 149 -18.31 -2.43 0.15
N ALA A 150 -17.94 -2.30 1.43
CA ALA A 150 -18.35 -1.15 2.23
C ALA A 150 -17.52 0.06 1.80
N LYS A 151 -18.17 1.04 1.18
CA LYS A 151 -17.56 2.31 0.79
C LYS A 151 -17.89 3.38 1.82
N ILE A 152 -16.86 3.87 2.50
CA ILE A 152 -16.97 4.82 3.59
C ILE A 152 -16.21 6.09 3.24
N ALA A 153 -16.80 7.24 3.55
CA ALA A 153 -16.11 8.53 3.50
C ALA A 153 -16.32 9.28 4.80
N VAL A 154 -15.23 9.81 5.36
CA VAL A 154 -15.22 10.57 6.61
C VAL A 154 -14.47 11.87 6.39
N VAL A 155 -14.96 12.96 6.97
CA VAL A 155 -14.19 14.19 7.13
C VAL A 155 -13.96 14.47 8.61
N CYS A 156 -12.71 14.79 8.93
CA CYS A 156 -12.27 15.24 10.24
C CYS A 156 -11.87 16.71 10.12
N LEU A 157 -12.72 17.61 10.60
CA LEU A 157 -12.52 19.06 10.54
C LEU A 157 -11.58 19.51 11.65
N SER A 158 -10.60 20.35 11.33
CA SER A 158 -9.52 20.76 12.24
C SER A 158 -8.84 19.56 12.92
N CYS A 159 -8.54 18.51 12.15
CA CYS A 159 -8.16 17.20 12.65
C CYS A 159 -6.90 17.22 13.53
N GLU A 160 -6.02 18.21 13.32
CA GLU A 160 -4.82 18.45 14.13
C GLU A 160 -5.12 18.78 15.59
N LYS A 161 -6.39 19.09 15.93
CA LYS A 161 -6.85 19.31 17.31
C LYS A 161 -7.19 18.04 18.08
N TRP A 162 -7.19 16.87 17.44
CA TRP A 162 -7.45 15.62 18.13
C TRP A 162 -6.42 15.38 19.25
N PRO A 163 -6.84 15.30 20.54
CA PRO A 163 -5.91 15.31 21.66
C PRO A 163 -5.34 13.91 21.98
N GLY A 164 -5.98 12.84 21.51
CA GLY A 164 -5.63 11.47 21.88
C GLY A 164 -4.30 11.01 21.29
N ALA A 165 -4.14 11.14 19.97
CA ALA A 165 -2.93 10.77 19.24
C ALA A 165 -2.64 11.89 18.24
N PRO A 166 -1.52 12.63 18.37
CA PRO A 166 -1.26 13.78 17.51
C PRO A 166 -1.33 13.45 16.03
N ILE A 167 -2.09 14.26 15.29
CA ILE A 167 -2.21 14.22 13.83
C ILE A 167 -1.58 15.50 13.30
N SER A 168 -0.66 15.38 12.36
CA SER A 168 -0.08 16.54 11.68
C SER A 168 -0.21 16.39 10.17
N ALA A 169 -0.75 17.42 9.51
CA ALA A 169 -0.84 17.46 8.06
C ALA A 169 0.54 17.46 7.39
N GLN A 170 1.58 17.89 8.10
CA GLN A 170 2.93 18.04 7.58
C GLN A 170 3.88 16.90 7.98
N ALA A 171 3.38 15.87 8.65
CA ALA A 171 4.20 14.74 9.02
C ALA A 171 4.55 13.90 7.77
N PRO A 172 5.84 13.72 7.42
CA PRO A 172 6.23 12.86 6.31
C PRO A 172 6.12 11.37 6.64
N SER A 173 5.83 11.04 7.90
CA SER A 173 5.71 9.67 8.41
C SER A 173 4.79 9.62 9.64
N GLN A 174 3.50 9.89 9.44
CA GLN A 174 2.48 9.77 10.50
C GLN A 174 2.16 8.29 10.73
N PRO A 175 2.27 7.76 11.95
CA PRO A 175 1.84 6.40 12.25
C PRO A 175 0.32 6.30 12.25
N TRP A 176 -0.16 5.17 11.74
CA TRP A 176 -1.54 4.72 11.76
C TRP A 176 -1.58 3.23 12.12
N ILE A 177 -2.73 2.77 12.58
CA ILE A 177 -2.98 1.38 12.93
C ILE A 177 -4.15 0.81 12.14
N TRP A 178 -4.16 -0.50 11.97
CA TRP A 178 -5.32 -1.26 11.53
C TRP A 178 -5.50 -2.49 12.41
N ALA A 179 -6.72 -2.98 12.52
CA ALA A 179 -7.07 -4.20 13.25
C ALA A 179 -8.37 -4.77 12.68
N TRP A 180 -8.58 -6.08 12.85
CA TRP A 180 -9.82 -6.69 12.37
C TRP A 180 -10.15 -8.00 13.11
N ASN A 181 -11.41 -8.41 12.96
CA ASN A 181 -11.93 -9.69 13.40
C ASN A 181 -12.86 -10.21 12.30
N ASP A 182 -12.70 -11.47 11.90
CA ASP A 182 -13.43 -12.16 10.82
C ASP A 182 -14.60 -13.02 11.34
N ASN A 183 -14.70 -13.23 12.65
CA ASN A 183 -15.53 -14.27 13.27
C ASN A 183 -16.62 -13.73 14.21
N GLN A 184 -16.68 -12.42 14.43
CA GLN A 184 -17.64 -11.85 15.35
C GLN A 184 -19.05 -11.82 14.75
N ASP A 185 -19.97 -12.57 15.36
CA ASP A 185 -21.39 -12.44 15.10
C ASP A 185 -22.00 -11.29 15.93
N PHE A 186 -22.73 -10.40 15.27
CA PHE A 186 -23.42 -9.27 15.88
C PHE A 186 -24.91 -9.55 15.96
N LYS A 187 -25.46 -9.59 17.18
CA LYS A 187 -26.91 -9.72 17.37
C LYS A 187 -27.69 -8.53 16.80
N VAL A 188 -27.10 -7.35 16.92
CA VAL A 188 -27.63 -6.07 16.43
C VAL A 188 -26.46 -5.23 15.97
N PHE A 189 -26.59 -4.65 14.77
CA PHE A 189 -25.64 -3.66 14.27
C PHE A 189 -25.98 -2.28 14.84
N SER A 190 -25.32 -1.89 15.94
CA SER A 190 -25.40 -0.56 16.53
C SER A 190 -24.03 0.12 16.53
N TYR A 191 -23.96 1.45 16.59
CA TYR A 191 -22.70 2.19 16.64
C TYR A 191 -21.84 1.85 17.87
N ASP A 192 -22.44 1.44 18.99
CA ASP A 192 -21.77 1.15 20.25
C ASP A 192 -21.63 -0.36 20.55
N ALA A 193 -21.93 -1.22 19.58
CA ALA A 193 -21.90 -2.67 19.75
C ALA A 193 -20.60 -3.17 20.42
N HIS A 194 -20.72 -4.18 21.28
CA HIS A 194 -19.55 -4.80 21.89
C HIS A 194 -18.64 -5.39 20.81
N LEU A 195 -17.33 -5.21 20.92
CA LEU A 195 -16.35 -5.75 19.98
C LEU A 195 -15.53 -6.84 20.66
N ARG A 196 -15.58 -8.05 20.10
CA ARG A 196 -14.60 -9.10 20.38
C ARG A 196 -13.24 -8.60 19.92
N MET A 197 -12.19 -8.97 20.65
CA MET A 197 -10.83 -8.56 20.34
C MET A 197 -10.45 -8.94 18.89
N HIS A 198 -9.64 -8.12 18.24
CA HIS A 198 -9.05 -8.48 16.95
C HIS A 198 -8.27 -9.80 17.06
N LYS A 199 -8.04 -10.47 15.93
CA LYS A 199 -7.29 -11.73 15.88
C LYS A 199 -5.92 -11.56 16.57
N HIS A 200 -5.46 -12.56 17.32
CA HIS A 200 -4.14 -12.53 17.96
C HIS A 200 -3.04 -12.82 16.93
N HIS A 201 -1.86 -12.20 17.14
CA HIS A 201 -0.63 -12.20 16.32
C HIS A 201 -0.47 -11.04 15.31
N ALA A 202 0.53 -10.19 15.57
CA ALA A 202 1.01 -9.14 14.63
C ALA A 202 1.72 -9.74 13.41
N LYS A 203 2.24 -10.96 13.53
CA LYS A 203 2.95 -11.68 12.44
C LYS A 203 1.99 -12.44 11.51
N ASP A 204 0.77 -12.73 11.97
CA ASP A 204 -0.25 -13.50 11.24
C ASP A 204 -1.52 -12.67 10.93
N GLY A 205 -1.41 -11.34 11.01
CA GLY A 205 -2.35 -10.44 10.34
C GLY A 205 -3.56 -9.97 11.14
N GLY A 206 -3.59 -10.05 12.48
CA GLY A 206 -4.74 -9.57 13.27
C GLY A 206 -4.82 -8.06 13.49
N TRP A 207 -3.66 -7.39 13.49
CA TRP A 207 -3.50 -5.95 13.61
C TRP A 207 -2.11 -5.55 13.15
N GLY A 208 -1.91 -4.26 12.87
CA GLY A 208 -0.62 -3.74 12.45
C GLY A 208 -0.51 -2.22 12.54
N VAL A 209 0.70 -1.74 12.29
CA VAL A 209 1.05 -0.32 12.19
C VAL A 209 1.53 -0.07 10.77
N PHE A 210 1.18 1.07 10.21
CA PHE A 210 1.71 1.57 8.95
C PHE A 210 1.92 3.07 9.07
N TYR A 211 2.56 3.66 8.08
CA TYR A 211 3.00 5.05 8.08
C TYR A 211 2.51 5.74 6.82
N VAL A 212 2.06 6.97 7.01
CA VAL A 212 1.46 7.81 5.98
C VAL A 212 2.27 9.09 5.83
N ASP A 213 2.66 9.41 4.61
CA ASP A 213 3.25 10.70 4.26
C ASP A 213 2.13 11.75 4.15
N MET A 214 1.71 12.28 5.30
CA MET A 214 0.61 13.25 5.37
C MET A 214 0.96 14.50 4.57
N ALA A 215 2.22 14.93 4.60
CA ALA A 215 2.70 16.13 3.90
C ALA A 215 2.45 16.06 2.38
N ARG A 216 2.66 14.88 1.78
CA ARG A 216 2.35 14.64 0.36
C ARG A 216 0.86 14.79 0.02
N SER A 217 -0.01 14.51 0.99
CA SER A 217 -1.47 14.54 0.80
C SER A 217 -2.11 15.93 0.96
N VAL A 218 -1.31 16.96 1.27
CA VAL A 218 -1.82 18.33 1.48
C VAL A 218 -2.23 18.95 0.16
N SER A 219 -3.54 19.11 0.00
CA SER A 219 -4.16 19.73 -1.16
C SER A 219 -3.79 21.20 -1.29
N THR A 220 -3.42 21.59 -2.50
CA THR A 220 -3.14 22.99 -2.86
C THR A 220 -4.38 23.74 -3.34
N VAL A 221 -5.56 23.11 -3.35
CA VAL A 221 -6.80 23.78 -3.75
C VAL A 221 -7.35 24.62 -2.60
N GLU A 222 -7.93 25.78 -2.92
CA GLU A 222 -8.50 26.71 -1.91
C GLU A 222 -9.82 26.22 -1.32
N SER A 223 -10.62 25.50 -2.11
CA SER A 223 -11.89 24.94 -1.64
C SER A 223 -11.71 23.52 -1.11
N ALA A 224 -12.71 23.04 -0.37
CA ALA A 224 -12.79 21.65 0.06
C ALA A 224 -12.53 20.69 -1.11
N PRO A 225 -11.57 19.75 -0.98
CA PRO A 225 -11.24 18.80 -2.04
C PRO A 225 -12.34 17.76 -2.21
N SER A 226 -12.34 17.10 -3.37
CA SER A 226 -13.09 15.85 -3.54
C SER A 226 -12.52 14.75 -2.63
N LEU A 227 -13.35 13.76 -2.31
CA LEU A 227 -12.91 12.58 -1.57
C LEU A 227 -11.73 11.89 -2.27
N PRO A 228 -10.69 11.43 -1.52
CA PRO A 228 -9.56 10.74 -2.11
C PRO A 228 -10.01 9.46 -2.81
N PRO A 229 -9.73 9.29 -4.11
CA PRO A 229 -10.09 8.08 -4.83
C PRO A 229 -9.16 6.93 -4.43
N ILE A 230 -9.70 5.72 -4.33
CA ILE A 230 -8.92 4.49 -4.21
C ILE A 230 -8.53 4.00 -5.61
N ARG A 231 -7.24 3.83 -5.86
CA ARG A 231 -6.66 3.25 -7.08
C ARG A 231 -6.56 1.74 -6.94
N THR A 232 -7.27 1.01 -7.78
CA THR A 232 -7.29 -0.46 -7.76
C THR A 232 -5.90 -1.05 -8.09
N GLY A 233 -5.54 -2.14 -7.40
CA GLY A 233 -4.28 -2.85 -7.61
C GLY A 233 -3.02 -2.14 -7.06
N ILE A 234 -3.14 -0.94 -6.52
CA ILE A 234 -2.02 -0.21 -5.90
C ILE A 234 -2.09 -0.40 -4.38
N SER A 235 -1.13 -1.14 -3.82
CA SER A 235 -1.11 -1.39 -2.37
C SER A 235 -0.70 -0.17 -1.56
N ARG A 236 0.24 0.64 -2.06
CA ARG A 236 0.81 1.78 -1.31
C ARG A 236 1.08 2.96 -2.25
N LEU A 237 0.62 4.14 -1.87
CA LEU A 237 0.93 5.43 -2.50
C LEU A 237 1.18 6.46 -1.40
N GLY A 238 2.43 6.87 -1.21
CA GLY A 238 2.80 7.74 -0.08
C GLY A 238 2.56 7.09 1.30
N THR A 239 2.62 5.77 1.37
CA THR A 239 2.46 5.00 2.61
C THR A 239 3.46 3.84 2.67
N SER A 240 3.72 3.31 3.88
CA SER A 240 4.72 2.26 4.11
C SER A 240 4.37 1.44 5.36
N ASP A 241 4.77 0.16 5.41
CA ASP A 241 4.66 -0.67 6.63
C ASP A 241 5.75 -0.36 7.67
N SER A 242 6.76 0.42 7.28
CA SER A 242 7.85 0.89 8.14
C SER A 242 7.95 2.42 8.13
N PRO A 243 8.53 3.04 9.17
CA PRO A 243 8.66 4.50 9.24
C PRO A 243 9.29 5.08 7.97
N ILE A 244 8.64 6.09 7.39
CA ILE A 244 9.11 6.75 6.18
C ILE A 244 10.28 7.66 6.58
N SER A 245 11.48 7.24 6.23
CA SER A 245 12.71 8.02 6.38
C SER A 245 13.36 8.21 5.01
N ALA A 246 14.23 9.21 4.86
CA ALA A 246 14.99 9.39 3.63
C ALA A 246 15.77 8.12 3.23
N GLY A 247 16.28 7.35 4.20
CA GLY A 247 16.90 6.05 3.96
C GLY A 247 15.90 4.96 3.54
N GLY A 248 14.71 4.95 4.13
CA GLY A 248 13.63 4.02 3.79
C GLY A 248 13.02 4.25 2.41
N LEU A 249 12.91 5.52 1.97
CA LEU A 249 12.47 5.87 0.63
C LEU A 249 13.49 5.43 -0.43
N VAL A 250 14.79 5.63 -0.17
CA VAL A 250 15.88 5.10 -1.02
C VAL A 250 15.87 3.57 -1.03
N SER A 251 15.62 2.91 0.10
CA SER A 251 15.49 1.44 0.17
C SER A 251 14.29 0.94 -0.63
N SER A 252 13.12 1.55 -0.48
CA SER A 252 11.90 1.16 -1.20
C SER A 252 12.00 1.43 -2.70
N ILE A 253 12.62 2.55 -3.11
CA ILE A 253 12.94 2.80 -4.52
C ILE A 253 13.91 1.70 -5.03
N ARG A 254 14.95 1.38 -4.27
CA ARG A 254 15.92 0.33 -4.63
C ARG A 254 15.24 -1.04 -4.75
N GLU A 255 14.35 -1.40 -3.83
CA GLU A 255 13.58 -2.64 -3.87
C GLU A 255 12.69 -2.73 -5.11
N ASN A 256 11.92 -1.68 -5.41
CA ASN A 256 11.09 -1.62 -6.62
C ASN A 256 11.92 -1.70 -7.91
N VAL A 257 13.09 -1.06 -7.93
CA VAL A 257 14.03 -1.12 -9.07
C VAL A 257 14.65 -2.51 -9.19
N MET A 258 15.07 -3.14 -8.09
CA MET A 258 15.61 -4.50 -8.10
C MET A 258 14.57 -5.52 -8.57
N GLN A 259 13.32 -5.38 -8.16
CA GLN A 259 12.22 -6.23 -8.65
C GLN A 259 11.95 -6.02 -10.14
N SER A 260 12.00 -4.78 -10.60
CA SER A 260 11.88 -4.45 -12.02
C SER A 260 13.04 -5.04 -12.85
N ILE A 261 14.27 -4.98 -12.33
CA ILE A 261 15.45 -5.56 -12.99
C ILE A 261 15.36 -7.08 -13.03
N HIS A 262 14.99 -7.73 -11.92
CA HIS A 262 14.76 -9.18 -11.86
C HIS A 262 13.75 -9.61 -12.93
N GLY A 263 12.57 -8.96 -12.97
CA GLY A 263 11.54 -9.25 -13.95
C GLY A 263 12.01 -9.04 -15.40
N PHE A 264 12.72 -7.95 -15.67
CA PHE A 264 13.22 -7.63 -17.01
C PHE A 264 14.26 -8.64 -17.51
N VAL A 265 15.23 -9.02 -16.66
CA VAL A 265 16.28 -10.00 -17.01
C VAL A 265 15.67 -11.39 -17.23
N MET A 266 14.72 -11.80 -16.39
CA MET A 266 14.02 -13.08 -16.53
C MET A 266 13.13 -13.12 -17.78
N PHE A 267 12.48 -12.00 -18.12
CA PHE A 267 11.70 -11.90 -19.37
C PHE A 267 12.58 -12.09 -20.61
N ILE A 268 13.73 -11.41 -20.70
CA ILE A 268 14.66 -11.56 -21.82
C ILE A 268 15.16 -13.02 -21.94
N ALA A 269 15.51 -13.65 -20.81
CA ALA A 269 15.98 -15.02 -20.82
C ALA A 269 14.90 -15.98 -21.37
N PHE A 270 13.72 -16.01 -20.74
CA PHE A 270 12.69 -17.04 -20.99
C PHE A 270 11.79 -16.77 -22.19
N PHE A 271 11.50 -15.51 -22.52
CA PHE A 271 10.59 -15.17 -23.61
C PHE A 271 11.29 -14.79 -24.91
N ILE A 272 12.58 -14.45 -24.86
CA ILE A 272 13.33 -14.05 -26.05
C ILE A 272 14.43 -15.08 -26.35
N LEU A 273 15.43 -15.23 -25.48
CA LEU A 273 16.65 -15.96 -25.81
C LEU A 273 16.46 -17.49 -25.87
N PHE A 274 15.81 -18.09 -24.87
CA PHE A 274 15.53 -19.53 -24.88
C PHE A 274 14.71 -19.97 -26.11
N PRO A 275 13.58 -19.30 -26.44
CA PRO A 275 12.85 -19.58 -27.69
C PRO A 275 13.68 -19.37 -28.94
N LEU A 276 14.46 -18.29 -29.02
CA LEU A 276 15.33 -18.00 -30.17
C LEU A 276 16.36 -19.13 -30.39
N GLY A 277 16.90 -19.70 -29.31
CA GLY A 277 17.78 -20.87 -29.37
C GLY A 277 17.11 -22.10 -30.00
N THR A 278 15.82 -22.32 -29.74
CA THR A 278 15.07 -23.43 -30.37
C THR A 278 14.78 -23.17 -31.84
N ILE A 279 14.49 -21.92 -32.22
CA ILE A 279 14.32 -21.51 -33.62
C ILE A 279 15.64 -21.66 -34.38
N ALA A 280 16.76 -21.27 -33.77
CA ALA A 280 18.09 -21.43 -34.35
C ALA A 280 18.39 -22.90 -34.68
N MET A 281 18.02 -23.84 -33.80
CA MET A 281 18.12 -25.28 -34.07
C MET A 281 17.33 -25.73 -35.31
N ARG A 282 16.15 -25.15 -35.52
CA ARG A 282 15.25 -25.49 -36.63
C ARG A 282 15.50 -24.69 -37.91
N SER A 283 16.49 -23.80 -37.92
CA SER A 283 16.79 -22.93 -39.06
C SER A 283 17.33 -23.64 -40.31
N GLY A 284 17.73 -24.92 -40.19
CA GLY A 284 18.32 -25.68 -41.31
C GLY A 284 19.72 -25.22 -41.74
N SER A 285 20.32 -24.26 -41.03
CA SER A 285 21.68 -23.77 -41.30
C SER A 285 22.75 -24.82 -40.94
N SER A 286 23.84 -24.88 -41.71
CA SER A 286 25.03 -25.68 -41.37
C SER A 286 25.72 -25.26 -40.07
N ASN A 287 25.43 -24.03 -39.58
CA ASN A 287 25.90 -23.52 -38.30
C ASN A 287 24.81 -23.53 -37.21
N SER A 288 23.67 -24.21 -37.44
CA SER A 288 22.52 -24.27 -36.53
C SER A 288 22.92 -24.62 -35.09
N PHE A 289 23.74 -25.66 -34.92
CA PHE A 289 24.27 -26.04 -33.61
C PHE A 289 25.09 -24.92 -32.95
N LYS A 290 25.93 -24.22 -33.72
CA LYS A 290 26.77 -23.12 -33.21
C LYS A 290 25.93 -21.96 -32.68
N TYR A 291 24.89 -21.58 -33.42
CA TYR A 291 23.96 -20.54 -32.99
C TYR A 291 23.17 -20.97 -31.76
N HIS A 292 22.69 -22.21 -31.73
CA HIS A 292 21.96 -22.75 -30.60
C HIS A 292 22.77 -22.66 -29.30
N TRP A 293 23.95 -23.28 -29.24
CA TRP A 293 24.68 -23.34 -27.98
C TRP A 293 25.14 -21.94 -27.52
N SER A 294 25.46 -21.04 -28.46
CA SER A 294 25.84 -19.66 -28.14
C SER A 294 24.67 -18.88 -27.54
N ILE A 295 23.48 -18.97 -28.15
CA ILE A 295 22.27 -18.31 -27.65
C ILE A 295 21.85 -18.90 -26.31
N GLN A 296 21.95 -20.22 -26.13
CA GLN A 296 21.60 -20.90 -24.88
C GLN A 296 22.55 -20.53 -23.73
N LEU A 297 23.84 -20.36 -24.02
CA LEU A 297 24.79 -19.91 -23.01
C LEU A 297 24.45 -18.49 -22.54
N VAL A 298 24.13 -17.58 -23.45
CA VAL A 298 23.73 -16.20 -23.10
C VAL A 298 22.41 -16.21 -22.33
N ALA A 299 21.42 -17.01 -22.75
CA ALA A 299 20.15 -17.17 -22.03
C ALA A 299 20.36 -17.68 -20.60
N ALA A 300 21.26 -18.65 -20.42
CA ALA A 300 21.59 -19.22 -19.11
C ALA A 300 22.25 -18.17 -18.19
N LEU A 301 23.15 -17.32 -18.71
CA LEU A 301 23.77 -16.25 -17.92
C LEU A 301 22.74 -15.21 -17.46
N PHE A 302 21.80 -14.83 -18.33
CA PHE A 302 20.68 -13.96 -17.95
C PHE A 302 19.79 -14.63 -16.90
N ALA A 303 19.43 -15.89 -17.07
CA ALA A 303 18.63 -16.62 -16.07
C ALA A 303 19.35 -16.74 -14.71
N TRP A 304 20.65 -17.03 -14.71
CA TRP A 304 21.46 -17.11 -13.49
C TRP A 304 21.58 -15.76 -12.77
N SER A 305 21.86 -14.68 -13.51
CA SER A 305 21.88 -13.34 -12.92
C SER A 305 20.51 -12.93 -12.36
N GLY A 306 19.42 -13.22 -13.08
CA GLY A 306 18.05 -13.00 -12.61
C GLY A 306 17.74 -13.80 -11.33
N ALA A 307 18.15 -15.07 -11.26
CA ALA A 307 18.00 -15.91 -10.08
C ALA A 307 18.79 -15.39 -8.87
N ILE A 308 20.04 -14.95 -9.06
CA ILE A 308 20.86 -14.36 -8.00
C ILE A 308 20.19 -13.07 -7.47
N ILE A 309 19.72 -12.19 -8.36
CA ILE A 309 19.01 -10.97 -7.97
C ILE A 309 17.74 -11.32 -7.17
N GLY A 310 16.98 -12.33 -7.63
CA GLY A 310 15.79 -12.80 -6.92
C GLY A 310 16.09 -13.34 -5.53
N LEU A 311 17.19 -14.09 -5.36
CA LEU A 311 17.63 -14.58 -4.05
C LEU A 311 18.12 -13.45 -3.13
N LEU A 312 18.77 -12.43 -3.69
CA LEU A 312 19.19 -11.25 -2.92
C LEU A 312 18.01 -10.39 -2.47
N MET A 313 16.86 -10.49 -3.13
CA MET A 313 15.64 -9.78 -2.76
C MET A 313 14.82 -10.48 -1.67
N ASP A 314 15.03 -11.78 -1.44
CA ASP A 314 14.20 -12.54 -0.51
C ASP A 314 14.87 -12.70 0.86
N HIS A 315 14.15 -12.33 1.91
CA HIS A 315 14.55 -12.57 3.30
C HIS A 315 13.93 -13.86 3.90
N HIS A 316 13.05 -14.56 3.17
CA HIS A 316 12.48 -15.85 3.59
C HIS A 316 12.15 -16.78 2.40
N ILE A 317 13.02 -17.76 2.15
CA ILE A 317 12.88 -18.77 1.08
C ILE A 317 11.72 -19.71 1.41
N ASN A 318 10.52 -19.46 0.87
CA ASN A 318 9.33 -20.27 1.16
C ASN A 318 8.49 -20.65 -0.08
N THR A 319 8.97 -20.44 -1.30
CA THR A 319 8.20 -20.79 -2.50
C THR A 319 8.79 -21.95 -3.30
N LEU A 320 7.92 -22.82 -3.83
CA LEU A 320 8.29 -24.01 -4.62
C LEU A 320 9.21 -23.70 -5.82
N HIS A 321 9.10 -22.50 -6.41
CA HIS A 321 9.97 -22.08 -7.52
C HIS A 321 11.43 -21.83 -7.09
N GLN A 322 11.67 -21.49 -5.81
CA GLN A 322 13.01 -21.30 -5.26
C GLN A 322 13.70 -22.64 -4.98
N TRP A 323 12.94 -23.66 -4.58
CA TRP A 323 13.42 -25.04 -4.43
C TRP A 323 13.74 -25.72 -5.76
N ALA A 324 12.92 -25.48 -6.79
CA ALA A 324 13.12 -26.08 -8.11
C ALA A 324 14.44 -25.66 -8.79
N LEU A 325 14.96 -24.46 -8.47
CA LEU A 325 16.25 -23.96 -8.94
C LEU A 325 17.46 -24.57 -8.19
N LEU A 326 17.29 -25.01 -6.95
CA LEU A 326 18.34 -25.63 -6.11
C LEU A 326 18.36 -27.16 -6.20
N GLY A 327 17.24 -27.78 -6.59
CA GLY A 327 17.07 -29.24 -6.68
C GLY A 327 18.14 -30.00 -7.48
N PRO A 328 18.75 -29.47 -8.57
CA PRO A 328 19.73 -30.24 -9.34
C PRO A 328 21.10 -30.41 -8.66
N LEU A 329 21.38 -29.72 -7.54
CA LEU A 329 22.69 -29.71 -6.86
C LEU A 329 22.78 -30.63 -5.62
N LEU A 330 21.70 -31.30 -5.22
CA LEU A 330 21.66 -32.16 -4.03
C LEU A 330 21.41 -33.65 -4.33
N TRP A 331 21.59 -34.07 -5.59
CA TRP A 331 21.57 -35.48 -5.98
C TRP A 331 22.83 -35.85 -6.75
N GLN A 332 23.97 -35.67 -6.08
CA GLN A 332 25.16 -36.50 -6.29
C GLN A 332 25.61 -36.95 -4.91
N ASP A 333 25.01 -38.05 -4.45
CA ASP A 333 25.66 -39.16 -3.77
C ASP A 333 24.79 -40.42 -3.94
#